data_AF-A0A5M9GZI5-F1
#
_entry.id   AF-A0A5M9GZI5-F1
#
_cell.length_a   1.000
_cell.length_b   1.000
_cell.length_c   1.000
_cell.angle_alpha   90.00
_cell.angle_beta   90.00
_cell.angle_gamma   90.00
#
_symmetry.space_group_name_H-M   'P 1'
#
loop_
_entity.id
_entity.type
_entity.pdbx_description
1 polymer ?
#
loop_
_entity_poly.entity_id
_entity_poly.type
_entity_poly.pdbx_seq_one_letter_code
_entity_poly.pdbx_strand_id
1 'polypeptide(L)'
;MSTLELQRLLIHRISEINDMAFLSAIKTILDAKANTIMFTLTPEQQEDISISRSEIKQGLFITQADLDLEMDAWLKNDNLVT
;
A
#
# COMPACT_ATOMS: atom_id res chain seq x y z
N MET A 1 1.59 -34.60 -17.94
CA MET A 1 1.42 -33.14 -17.78
C MET A 1 2.16 -32.73 -16.52
N SER A 2 3.13 -31.83 -16.63
CA SER A 2 3.87 -31.28 -15.49
C SER A 2 3.14 -30.08 -14.88
N THR A 3 3.51 -29.70 -13.67
CA THR A 3 3.01 -28.49 -13.00
C THR A 3 3.21 -27.25 -13.87
N LEU A 4 4.35 -27.15 -14.56
CA LEU A 4 4.66 -26.03 -15.45
C LEU A 4 3.76 -25.99 -16.68
N GLU A 5 3.47 -27.16 -17.27
CA GLU A 5 2.53 -27.28 -18.38
C GLU A 5 1.11 -26.88 -17.96
N LEU A 6 0.69 -27.29 -16.76
CA LEU A 6 -0.61 -26.92 -16.21
C LEU A 6 -0.74 -25.41 -15.97
N GLN A 7 0.28 -24.78 -15.40
CA GLN A 7 0.29 -23.33 -15.20
C GLN A 7 0.18 -22.56 -16.52
N ARG A 8 0.96 -22.96 -17.54
CA ARG A 8 0.90 -22.32 -18.87
C ARG A 8 -0.47 -22.46 -19.52
N LEU A 9 -1.08 -23.65 -19.43
CA LEU A 9 -2.42 -23.88 -19.95
C LEU A 9 -3.46 -23.00 -19.25
N LEU A 10 -3.40 -22.89 -17.92
CA LEU A 10 -4.33 -22.07 -17.14
C LEU A 10 -4.19 -20.58 -17.47
N ILE A 11 -2.97 -20.06 -17.56
CA ILE A 11 -2.72 -18.66 -17.95
C ILE A 11 -3.33 -18.36 -19.33
N HIS A 12 -3.07 -19.24 -20.30
CA HIS A 12 -3.62 -19.10 -21.64
C HIS A 12 -5.15 -19.09 -21.61
N ARG A 13 -5.79 -20.05 -20.92
CA ARG A 13 -7.25 -20.12 -20.79
C ARG A 13 -7.85 -18.88 -20.14
N ILE A 14 -7.22 -18.35 -19.09
CA ILE A 14 -7.69 -17.15 -18.39
C ILE A 14 -7.57 -15.92 -19.31
N SER A 15 -6.52 -15.84 -20.14
CA SER A 15 -6.30 -14.71 -21.06
C SER A 15 -7.34 -14.59 -22.18
N GLU A 16 -8.04 -15.68 -22.50
CA GLU A 16 -9.09 -15.70 -23.53
C GLU A 16 -10.47 -15.23 -23.00
N ILE A 17 -10.59 -15.02 -21.69
CA ILE A 17 -11.86 -14.67 -21.04
C ILE A 17 -12.09 -13.15 -21.16
N ASN A 18 -13.21 -12.77 -21.78
CA ASN A 18 -13.63 -11.36 -21.89
C ASN A 18 -14.73 -10.96 -20.89
N ASP A 19 -15.15 -11.87 -20.02
CA ASP A 19 -16.16 -11.63 -18.98
C ASP A 19 -15.51 -11.17 -17.68
N MET A 20 -15.76 -9.91 -17.32
CA MET A 20 -15.22 -9.28 -16.11
C MET A 20 -15.74 -9.92 -14.82
N ALA A 21 -17.02 -10.31 -14.77
CA ALA A 21 -17.60 -10.92 -13.58
C ALA A 21 -16.97 -12.28 -13.32
N PHE A 22 -16.73 -13.05 -14.38
CA PHE A 22 -16.05 -14.34 -14.30
C PHE A 22 -14.57 -14.21 -13.92
N LEU A 23 -13.85 -13.27 -14.51
CA LEU A 23 -12.47 -12.94 -14.13
C LEU A 23 -12.38 -12.50 -12.65
N SER A 24 -13.34 -11.71 -12.18
CA SER A 24 -13.40 -11.28 -10.78
C SER A 24 -13.60 -12.47 -9.84
N ALA A 25 -14.46 -13.42 -10.18
CA ALA A 25 -14.67 -14.63 -9.38
C ALA A 25 -13.39 -15.49 -9.31
N ILE A 26 -12.70 -15.66 -10.43
CA ILE A 26 -11.40 -16.36 -10.48
C ILE A 26 -10.38 -15.65 -9.57
N LYS A 27 -10.29 -14.32 -9.66
CA LYS A 27 -9.40 -13.52 -8.81
C LYS A 27 -9.70 -13.74 -7.33
N THR A 28 -10.97 -13.67 -6.91
CA THR A 28 -11.36 -13.89 -5.51
C THR A 28 -10.94 -15.27 -4.99
N ILE A 29 -11.08 -16.32 -5.80
CA ILE A 29 -10.66 -17.68 -5.43
C ILE A 29 -9.13 -17.76 -5.28
N LEU A 30 -8.39 -17.12 -6.19
CA LEU A 30 -6.92 -17.07 -6.13
C LEU A 30 -6.44 -16.28 -4.92
N ASP A 31 -7.05 -15.12 -4.62
CA ASP A 31 -6.74 -14.31 -3.45
C ASP A 31 -7.02 -15.05 -2.14
N ALA A 32 -8.09 -15.85 -2.07
CA ALA A 32 -8.42 -16.66 -0.90
C ALA A 32 -7.44 -17.83 -0.66
N LYS A 33 -6.78 -18.31 -1.73
CA LYS A 33 -5.79 -19.41 -1.67
C LYS A 33 -4.35 -18.93 -1.60
N ALA A 34 -4.08 -17.71 -2.06
CA ALA A 34 -2.82 -17.06 -1.75
C ALA A 34 -2.76 -16.98 -0.23
N ASN A 35 -1.78 -17.65 0.38
CA ASN A 35 -1.33 -17.30 1.72
C ASN A 35 -0.91 -15.85 1.62
N THR A 36 -1.87 -14.95 1.75
CA THR A 36 -1.65 -13.53 1.82
C THR A 36 -0.70 -13.42 2.99
N ILE A 37 0.56 -13.07 2.71
CA ILE A 37 1.49 -12.71 3.76
C ILE A 37 0.80 -11.53 4.42
N MET A 38 0.10 -11.83 5.50
CA MET A 38 -0.66 -10.84 6.23
C MET A 38 0.43 -10.01 6.87
N PHE A 39 0.74 -8.88 6.25
CA PHE A 39 1.69 -7.92 6.79
C PHE A 39 1.06 -7.40 8.07
N THR A 40 1.39 -8.05 9.19
CA THR A 40 0.98 -7.61 10.51
C THR A 40 1.88 -6.44 10.89
N LEU A 41 1.25 -5.33 11.27
CA LEU A 41 1.98 -4.22 11.87
C LEU A 41 2.73 -4.71 13.12
N THR A 42 3.94 -4.21 13.33
CA THR A 42 4.63 -4.42 14.60
C THR A 42 3.88 -3.70 15.72
N PRO A 43 4.05 -4.11 17.00
CA PRO A 43 3.47 -3.39 18.12
C PRO A 43 3.84 -1.89 18.15
N GLU A 44 5.08 -1.57 17.75
CA GLU A 44 5.56 -0.18 17.63
C GLU A 44 4.77 0.59 16.56
N GLN A 45 4.60 0.02 15.37
CA GLN A 45 3.80 0.65 14.31
C GLN A 45 2.33 0.85 14.70
N GLN A 46 1.77 -0.08 15.48
CA GLN A 46 0.41 0.06 16.00
C GLN A 46 0.30 1.20 17.01
N GLU A 47 1.29 1.31 17.91
CA GLU A 47 1.37 2.39 18.89
C GLU A 47 1.55 3.75 18.20
N ASP A 48 2.47 3.86 17.24
CA ASP A 48 2.70 5.10 16.48
C ASP A 48 1.44 5.58 15.78
N ILE A 49 0.69 4.67 15.16
CA ILE A 49 -0.59 4.99 14.51
C ILE A 49 -1.63 5.40 15.56
N SER A 50 -1.65 4.76 16.73
CA SER A 50 -2.57 5.11 17.83
C SER A 50 -2.31 6.52 18.34
N ILE A 51 -1.04 6.86 18.60
CA ILE A 51 -0.58 8.18 19.02
C ILE A 51 -0.93 9.22 17.95
N SER A 52 -0.55 8.98 16.69
CA SER A 52 -0.83 9.90 15.58
C SER A 52 -2.32 10.21 15.44
N ARG A 53 -3.19 9.20 15.61
CA ARG A 53 -4.65 9.39 15.57
C ARG A 53 -5.15 10.22 16.76
N SER A 54 -4.53 10.09 17.92
CA SER A 54 -4.86 10.89 19.11
C SER A 54 -4.45 12.35 18.92
N GLU A 55 -3.25 12.58 18.39
CA GLU A 55 -2.71 13.92 18.10
C GLU A 55 -3.59 14.67 17.09
N ILE A 56 -3.99 14.02 16.00
CA ILE A 56 -4.92 14.61 15.01
C ILE A 56 -6.23 15.05 15.68
N LYS A 57 -6.81 14.24 16.57
CA LYS A 57 -8.05 14.59 17.29
C LYS A 57 -7.87 15.78 18.24
N GLN A 58 -6.68 15.96 18.77
CA GLN A 58 -6.33 17.07 19.64
C GLN A 58 -5.93 18.33 18.86
N GLY A 59 -5.92 18.28 17.52
CA GLY A 59 -5.45 19.38 16.68
C GLY A 59 -3.93 19.51 16.65
N LEU A 60 -3.20 18.51 17.13
CA LEU A 60 -1.74 18.43 17.12
C LEU A 60 -1.27 17.87 15.78
N PHE A 61 -1.56 18.59 14.70
CA PHE A 61 -1.08 18.26 13.36
C PHE A 61 -0.66 19.53 12.64
N ILE A 62 0.24 19.38 11.68
CA ILE A 62 0.61 20.44 10.74
C ILE A 62 -0.03 20.14 9.39
N THR A 63 -0.47 21.17 8.67
CA THR A 63 -0.97 20.96 7.31
C THR A 63 0.19 20.77 6.34
N GLN A 64 -0.05 20.13 5.21
CA GLN A 64 0.97 19.99 4.17
C GLN A 64 1.51 21.36 3.73
N ALA A 65 0.62 22.36 3.57
CA ALA A 65 1.01 23.69 3.14
C ALA A 65 1.93 24.38 4.15
N ASP A 66 1.64 24.25 5.46
CA ASP A 66 2.48 24.83 6.51
C ASP A 66 3.84 24.10 6.59
N LEU A 67 3.84 22.77 6.44
CA LEU A 67 5.06 21.97 6.39
C LEU A 67 5.94 22.35 5.18
N ASP A 68 5.34 22.52 4.01
CA ASP A 68 6.07 22.92 2.79
C ASP A 68 6.75 24.29 2.97
N LEU A 69 6.07 25.23 3.63
CA LEU A 69 6.64 26.55 3.96
C LEU A 69 7.85 26.44 4.92
N GLU A 70 7.75 25.59 5.94
CA GLU A 70 8.86 25.35 6.87
C GLU A 70 10.05 24.69 6.15
N MET A 71 9.80 23.70 5.30
CA MET A 71 10.81 23.03 4.50
C MET A 71 11.52 23.99 3.54
N ASP A 72 10.77 24.85 2.85
CA ASP A 72 11.32 25.90 1.98
C ASP A 72 12.17 26.91 2.75
N ALA A 73 11.75 27.29 3.96
CA ALA A 73 12.50 28.19 4.82
C ALA A 73 13.82 27.54 5.29
N TRP A 74 13.78 26.25 5.63
CA TRP A 74 14.96 25.47 6.00
C TRP A 74 15.97 25.40 4.84
N LEU A 75 15.52 25.04 3.63
CA LEU A 75 16.37 24.97 2.44
C LEU A 75 17.00 26.32 2.09
N LYS A 76 16.29 27.43 2.28
CA LYS A 76 16.83 28.78 2.03
C LYS A 76 17.87 29.18 3.09
N ASN A 77 17.64 28.84 4.35
CA ASN A 77 18.54 29.17 5.44
C ASN A 77 19.83 28.32 5.41
N ASP A 78 19.76 27.07 4.95
CA ASP A 78 20.95 26.23 4.76
C ASP A 78 21.87 26.81 3.66
N ASN A 79 21.29 27.46 2.65
CA ASN A 79 22.02 28.17 1.59
C ASN A 79 22.58 29.54 2.00
N LEU A 80 22.37 30.01 3.24
CA LEU A 80 22.93 31.27 3.77
C LEU A 80 24.13 31.04 4.70
N VAL A 81 24.57 29.79 4.89
CA VAL A 81 25.71 29.40 5.74
C VAL A 81 26.95 29.01 4.90
N THR A 82 26.94 29.26 3.59
CA THR A 82 28.10 29.14 2.67
C THR A 82 28.41 30.45 1.98
#